data_AF-A0A5C6LSC0-F1
#
_entry.id   AF-A0A5C6LSC0-F1
#
_cell.length_a   1.000
_cell.length_b   1.000
_cell.length_c   1.000
_cell.angle_alpha   90.00
_cell.angle_beta   90.00
_cell.angle_gamma   90.00
#
_symmetry.space_group_name_H-M   'P 1'
#
loop_
_entity.id
_entity.type
_entity.pdbx_description
1 polymer ?
#
loop_
_entity_poly.entity_id
_entity_poly.type
_entity_poly.pdbx_seq_one_letter_code
_entity_poly.pdbx_strand_id
1 'polypeptide(L)'
;MGIADDSDLSIYELLKQAASGELTDVHQAIVETGILPLIPANLELASAELELVSMYGREQLLNQILTQLEDTYDMVVIDCRRQ
;
A
#
# COMPACT_ATOMS: atom_id res chain seq x y z
N MET A 1 4.28 -8.60 17.20
CA MET A 1 4.79 -9.52 16.16
C MET A 1 5.05 -8.62 14.96
N GLY A 2 6.21 -7.96 14.96
CA GLY A 2 6.56 -6.93 14.00
C GLY A 2 7.67 -7.48 13.13
N ILE A 3 7.43 -7.49 11.84
CA ILE A 3 8.48 -7.70 10.84
C ILE A 3 9.44 -6.52 11.00
N ALA A 4 10.74 -6.77 10.93
CA ALA A 4 11.74 -5.73 11.17
C ALA A 4 11.48 -4.52 10.25
N ASP A 5 11.49 -3.34 10.88
CA ASP A 5 11.07 -2.04 10.36
C ASP A 5 12.17 -1.44 9.46
N ASP A 6 12.50 -2.12 8.35
CA ASP A 6 13.53 -1.66 7.40
C ASP A 6 12.92 -0.83 6.25
N SER A 7 11.59 -0.62 6.26
CA SER A 7 10.86 0.20 5.29
C SER A 7 9.89 1.12 6.03
N ASP A 8 10.18 2.43 6.02
CA ASP A 8 9.27 3.49 6.49
C ASP A 8 7.97 3.58 5.64
N LEU A 9 7.88 2.83 4.55
CA LEU A 9 6.73 2.83 3.65
C LEU A 9 5.79 1.66 3.94
N SER A 10 4.53 1.98 4.20
CA SER A 10 3.42 1.04 4.25
C SER A 10 2.39 1.37 3.17
N ILE A 11 1.37 0.52 3.03
CA ILE A 11 0.25 0.79 2.11
C ILE A 11 -0.47 2.12 2.44
N TYR A 12 -0.45 2.59 3.69
CA TYR A 12 -1.01 3.89 4.07
C TYR A 12 -0.27 5.05 3.39
N GLU A 13 1.07 5.08 3.50
CA GLU A 13 1.90 6.10 2.88
C GLU A 13 1.74 6.09 1.35
N LEU A 14 1.72 4.90 0.73
CA LEU A 14 1.52 4.78 -0.72
C LEU A 14 0.15 5.32 -1.16
N LEU A 15 -0.92 5.03 -0.43
CA LEU A 15 -2.25 5.57 -0.72
C LEU A 15 -2.28 7.10 -0.64
N LYS A 16 -1.56 7.69 0.32
CA LYS A 16 -1.45 9.15 0.46
C LYS A 16 -0.65 9.78 -0.67
N GLN A 17 0.47 9.18 -1.04
CA GLN A 17 1.26 9.65 -2.16
C GLN A 17 0.48 9.57 -3.48
N ALA A 18 -0.23 8.46 -3.71
CA ALA A 18 -1.13 8.32 -4.86
C ALA A 18 -2.22 9.40 -4.87
N ALA A 19 -2.83 9.67 -3.71
CA ALA A 19 -3.85 10.71 -3.58
C ALA A 19 -3.30 12.12 -3.88
N SER A 20 -2.05 12.40 -3.51
CA SER A 20 -1.36 13.67 -3.80
C SER A 20 -0.76 13.74 -5.22
N GLY A 21 -0.76 12.65 -5.98
CA GLY A 21 -0.11 12.59 -7.30
C GLY A 21 1.42 12.49 -7.26
N GLU A 22 1.98 12.10 -6.11
CA GLU A 22 3.43 12.02 -5.83
C GLU A 22 3.88 10.57 -5.57
N LEU A 23 3.15 9.59 -6.13
CA LEU A 23 3.40 8.17 -5.91
C LEU A 23 4.86 7.81 -6.26
N THR A 24 5.62 7.36 -5.26
CA THR A 24 6.97 6.86 -5.44
C THR A 24 6.96 5.42 -5.98
N ASP A 25 8.15 4.86 -6.21
CA ASP A 25 8.30 3.46 -6.61
C ASP A 25 7.77 2.51 -5.53
N VAL A 26 6.73 1.76 -5.85
CA VAL A 26 6.03 0.84 -4.94
C VAL A 26 6.95 -0.29 -4.46
N HIS A 27 7.97 -0.66 -5.24
CA HIS A 27 8.92 -1.71 -4.85
C HIS A 27 9.70 -1.38 -3.57
N GLN A 28 9.81 -0.09 -3.22
CA GLN A 28 10.48 0.34 -1.98
C GLN A 28 9.69 0.01 -0.71
N ALA A 29 8.38 -0.23 -0.84
CA ALA A 29 7.53 -0.60 0.29
C ALA A 29 7.44 -2.13 0.50
N ILE A 30 8.13 -2.92 -0.32
CA ILE A 30 8.07 -4.37 -0.25
C ILE A 30 9.05 -4.89 0.81
N VAL A 31 8.51 -5.65 1.76
CA VAL A 31 9.27 -6.29 2.83
C VAL A 31 9.36 -7.79 2.55
N GLU A 32 10.60 -8.29 2.47
CA GLU A 32 10.88 -9.70 2.30
C GLU A 32 10.70 -10.46 3.63
N THR A 33 9.80 -11.45 3.65
CA THR A 33 9.50 -12.24 4.87
C THR A 33 10.10 -13.65 4.85
N GLY A 34 10.87 -13.97 3.81
CA GLY A 34 11.45 -15.30 3.58
C GLY A 34 10.47 -16.34 3.02
N ILE A 35 9.17 -16.06 3.01
CA ILE A 35 8.14 -16.92 2.41
C ILE A 35 7.43 -16.19 1.27
N LEU A 36 6.87 -15.01 1.56
CA LEU A 36 6.16 -14.18 0.58
C LEU A 36 6.53 -12.71 0.81
N PRO A 37 6.94 -11.96 -0.22
CA PRO A 37 7.06 -10.51 -0.10
C PRO A 37 5.69 -9.91 0.21
N LEU A 38 5.67 -8.86 1.02
CA LEU A 38 4.44 -8.15 1.32
C LEU A 38 4.67 -6.65 1.43
N ILE A 39 3.62 -5.89 1.18
CA ILE A 39 3.57 -4.47 1.55
C ILE A 39 2.88 -4.41 2.91
N PRO A 40 3.54 -3.88 3.96
CA PRO A 40 2.96 -3.86 5.29
C PRO A 40 1.83 -2.85 5.38
N ALA A 41 0.96 -3.06 6.37
CA ALA A 41 0.02 -2.07 6.84
C ALA A 41 0.42 -1.65 8.26
N ASN A 42 0.26 -0.37 8.57
CA ASN A 42 0.50 0.19 9.90
C ASN A 42 -0.82 0.60 10.57
N LEU A 43 -0.74 1.17 11.78
CA LEU A 43 -1.92 1.55 12.56
C LEU A 43 -2.64 2.75 11.91
N GLU A 44 -1.88 3.59 11.23
CA GLU A 44 -2.29 4.81 10.56
C GLU A 44 -3.23 4.54 9.38
N LEU A 45 -3.18 3.33 8.80
CA LEU A 45 -4.12 2.90 7.75
C LEU A 45 -5.59 3.01 8.19
N ALA A 46 -5.89 2.88 9.49
CA ALA A 46 -7.24 3.08 10.01
C ALA A 46 -7.74 4.54 9.84
N SER A 47 -6.84 5.51 9.81
CA SER A 47 -7.14 6.92 9.56
C SER A 47 -7.31 7.23 8.07
N ALA A 48 -6.76 6.37 7.20
CA ALA A 48 -6.78 6.57 5.75
C ALA A 48 -8.20 6.71 5.20
N GLU A 49 -9.17 5.96 5.74
CA GLU A 49 -10.56 6.01 5.28
C GLU A 49 -11.15 7.43 5.38
N LEU A 50 -10.95 8.09 6.53
CA LEU A 50 -11.44 9.45 6.76
C LEU A 50 -10.72 10.50 5.89
N GLU A 51 -9.42 10.32 5.63
CA GLU A 51 -8.65 11.21 4.75
C GLU A 51 -9.09 11.06 3.29
N LEU A 52 -9.18 9.81 2.82
CA LEU A 52 -9.48 9.46 1.43
C LEU A 52 -10.95 9.68 1.05
N VAL A 53 -11.88 9.75 2.02
CA VAL A 53 -13.32 9.94 1.74
C VAL A 53 -13.60 11.20 0.92
N SER A 54 -12.77 12.23 1.10
CA SER A 54 -12.92 13.54 0.44
C SER A 54 -12.21 13.60 -0.92
N MET A 55 -11.43 12.59 -1.27
CA MET A 55 -10.61 12.57 -2.47
C MET A 55 -11.42 12.11 -3.69
N TYR A 56 -11.26 12.84 -4.80
CA TYR A 56 -11.81 12.43 -6.08
C TYR A 56 -11.03 11.24 -6.63
N GLY A 57 -11.73 10.19 -7.08
CA GLY A 57 -11.10 9.00 -7.65
C GLY A 57 -10.41 8.10 -6.63
N ARG A 58 -10.79 8.17 -5.35
CA ARG A 58 -10.22 7.34 -4.27
C ARG A 58 -10.25 5.83 -4.58
N GLU A 59 -11.24 5.36 -5.32
CA GLU A 59 -11.40 3.96 -5.73
C GLU A 59 -10.32 3.51 -6.73
N GLN A 60 -9.61 4.45 -7.37
CA GLN A 60 -8.55 4.16 -8.32
C GLN A 60 -7.16 4.13 -7.69
N LEU A 61 -6.99 4.65 -6.47
CA LEU A 61 -5.68 4.83 -5.84
C LEU A 61 -4.95 3.49 -5.65
N LEU A 62 -5.65 2.48 -5.14
CA LEU A 62 -5.05 1.15 -4.99
C LEU A 62 -4.68 0.56 -6.36
N ASN A 63 -5.48 0.79 -7.39
CA ASN A 63 -5.15 0.32 -8.73
C ASN A 63 -3.89 0.99 -9.28
N GLN A 64 -3.71 2.30 -9.05
CA GLN A 64 -2.49 3.01 -9.45
C GLN A 64 -1.23 2.45 -8.78
N ILE A 65 -1.34 2.03 -7.51
CA ILE A 65 -0.27 1.38 -6.78
C ILE A 65 0.03 0.00 -7.38
N LEU A 66 -1.00 -0.82 -7.57
CA LEU A 66 -0.86 -2.21 -8.02
C LEU A 66 -0.36 -2.32 -9.46
N THR A 67 -0.67 -1.37 -10.34
CA THR A 67 -0.19 -1.39 -11.73
C THR A 67 1.35 -1.33 -11.84
N GLN A 68 2.05 -0.73 -10.86
CA GLN A 68 3.52 -0.77 -10.84
C GLN A 68 4.10 -2.17 -10.58
N LEU A 69 3.27 -3.10 -10.10
CA LEU A 69 3.67 -4.46 -9.70
C LEU A 69 3.31 -5.52 -10.74
N GLU A 70 2.56 -5.16 -11.80
CA GLU A 70 2.08 -6.08 -12.84
C GLU A 70 3.21 -6.83 -13.56
N ASP A 71 4.36 -6.18 -13.74
CA ASP A 71 5.52 -6.77 -14.42
C ASP A 71 6.34 -7.70 -13.50
N THR A 72 6.15 -7.61 -12.17
CA THR A 72 6.97 -8.31 -11.16
C THR A 72 6.22 -9.48 -10.51
N TYR A 73 4.88 -9.42 -10.44
CA TYR A 73 4.08 -10.40 -9.71
C TYR A 73 2.91 -10.92 -10.55
N ASP A 74 2.83 -12.24 -10.70
CA ASP A 74 1.71 -12.91 -11.40
C ASP A 74 0.37 -12.79 -10.64
N MET A 75 0.44 -12.64 -9.31
CA MET A 75 -0.73 -12.58 -8.44
C MET A 75 -0.46 -11.68 -7.23
N VAL A 76 -1.42 -10.79 -6.96
CA VAL A 76 -1.46 -9.99 -5.74
C VAL A 76 -2.63 -10.46 -4.87
N VAL A 77 -2.35 -10.74 -3.59
CA VAL A 77 -3.38 -11.06 -2.59
C VAL A 77 -3.58 -9.85 -1.71
N ILE A 78 -4.83 -9.37 -1.64
CA ILE A 78 -5.19 -8.20 -0.83
C ILE A 78 -5.93 -8.69 0.41
N ASP A 79 -5.33 -8.50 1.59
CA ASP A 79 -5.97 -8.77 2.87
C ASP A 79 -6.75 -7.52 3.33
N CYS A 80 -8.07 -7.55 3.16
CA CYS A 80 -8.95 -6.47 3.60
C CYS A 80 -9.58 -6.79 4.96
N ARG A 81 -9.60 -5.80 5.86
CA ARG A 81 -10.42 -5.88 7.07
C ARG A 81 -11.89 -5.90 6.67
N ARG A 82 -12.69 -6.75 7.33
CA ARG A 82 -14.15 -6.69 7.23
C ARG A 82 -14.66 -5.61 8.19
N GLN A 83 -14.68 -4.35 7.79
CA GLN A 83 -15.39 -3.34 8.56
C GLN A 83 -15.99 -2.29 7.64
#